data_AF-A0A7S0FRM2-F1
#
_entry.id   AF-A0A7S0FRM2-F1
#
_cell.length_a   1.000
_cell.length_b   1.000
_cell.length_c   1.000
_cell.angle_alpha   90.00
_cell.angle_beta   90.00
_cell.angle_gamma   90.00
#
_symmetry.space_group_name_H-M   'P 1'
#
loop_
_entity.id
_entity.type
_entity.pdbx_description
1 polymer ?
#
loop_
_entity_poly.entity_id
_entity_poly.type
_entity_poly.pdbx_seq_one_letter_code
_entity_poly.pdbx_strand_id
1 'polypeptide(L)'
;MLVAQPVLPGSVAKAPQGRVGGAGRPTVGTARCRAPAAGARARPSGATASVALVASAGLLAARGAHRRRACCLGMLRSTPRGSRGNGSVARQAVVFIDGEAGTTGLQVRDRLEGHPEIELLSLDPALRKDEGARREALRSADAAVLCLPDDAARAAVALLGDADTVVVDASTAHRVSEGWTYGFAEMAPGQAAAIAGSKRIANPGCYPTGFIGLVRPLVDANLLPPGTPIVVHAVSGYSGGGKGLIDIYEGPSHEPWGAYGFALSHKHL
;
A
#
# COMPACT_ATOMS: atom_id res chain seq x y z
N MET A 1 1.60 7.12 17.19
CA MET A 1 2.97 7.58 16.84
C MET A 1 3.43 6.81 15.62
N LEU A 2 3.89 7.50 14.58
CA LEU A 2 4.38 6.87 13.36
C LEU A 2 5.88 7.06 13.27
N VAL A 3 6.60 6.03 12.82
CA VAL A 3 8.05 6.07 12.70
C VAL A 3 8.43 5.71 11.27
N ALA A 4 9.11 6.62 10.57
CA ALA A 4 9.69 6.38 9.27
C ALA A 4 11.18 6.02 9.38
N GLN A 5 11.63 5.05 8.60
CA GLN A 5 13.03 4.61 8.56
C GLN A 5 13.38 3.97 7.20
N PRO A 6 14.67 3.89 6.83
CA PRO A 6 15.10 3.15 5.64
C PRO A 6 14.72 1.67 5.71
N VAL A 7 14.22 1.11 4.60
CA VAL A 7 14.01 -0.34 4.50
C VAL A 7 15.36 -0.98 4.20
N LEU A 8 15.98 -1.63 5.18
CA LEU A 8 17.20 -2.39 4.95
C LEU A 8 16.90 -3.58 4.00
N PRO A 9 17.62 -3.75 2.88
CA PRO A 9 17.45 -4.93 2.06
C PRO A 9 17.88 -6.18 2.86
N GLY A 10 16.94 -7.07 3.17
CA GLY A 10 17.22 -8.43 3.64
C GLY A 10 17.04 -8.76 5.13
N SER A 11 16.22 -8.04 5.91
CA SER A 11 15.94 -8.42 7.30
C SER A 11 14.92 -9.57 7.44
N VAL A 12 15.31 -10.78 7.03
CA VAL A 12 14.78 -11.98 7.68
C VAL A 12 15.40 -12.00 9.07
N ALA A 13 14.60 -11.73 10.10
CA ALA A 13 15.03 -11.81 11.49
C ALA A 13 15.44 -13.25 11.81
N LYS A 14 16.76 -13.53 11.79
CA LYS A 14 17.31 -14.75 12.36
C LYS A 14 17.56 -14.47 13.84
N ALA A 15 16.78 -15.11 14.70
CA ALA A 15 16.97 -15.05 16.14
C ALA A 15 18.42 -15.44 16.50
N PRO A 16 19.13 -14.66 17.34
CA PRO A 16 20.47 -15.04 17.76
C PRO A 16 20.38 -16.24 18.70
N GLN A 17 20.79 -17.41 18.20
CA GLN A 17 21.16 -18.54 19.04
C GLN A 17 22.42 -18.14 19.82
N GLY A 18 22.33 -18.24 21.14
CA GLY A 18 23.38 -17.81 22.06
C GLY A 18 24.69 -18.57 21.86
N ARG A 19 25.79 -17.87 22.12
CA ARG A 19 27.03 -18.45 22.63
C ARG A 19 27.65 -17.51 23.63
N VAL A 20 27.87 -18.06 24.82
CA VAL A 20 28.65 -17.50 25.92
C VAL A 20 30.12 -17.48 25.49
N GLY A 21 30.81 -16.35 25.70
CA GLY A 21 32.24 -16.20 25.50
C GLY A 21 32.70 -14.82 25.95
N GLY A 22 33.56 -14.79 26.97
CA GLY A 22 33.84 -13.61 27.78
C GLY A 22 34.99 -12.72 27.31
N ALA A 23 35.24 -11.75 28.20
CA ALA A 23 36.40 -10.83 28.33
C ALA A 23 36.33 -9.49 27.60
N GLY A 24 36.50 -8.41 28.39
CA GLY A 24 36.87 -7.08 27.91
C GLY A 24 35.97 -5.94 28.38
N ARG A 25 36.12 -5.46 29.62
CA ARG A 25 35.59 -4.16 30.07
C ARG A 25 36.38 -3.02 29.42
N PRO A 26 35.70 -1.91 29.08
CA PRO A 26 36.20 -0.60 29.49
C PRO A 26 35.15 0.19 30.28
N THR A 27 35.63 0.90 31.29
CA THR A 27 34.91 1.74 32.23
C THR A 27 34.37 3.00 31.57
N VAL A 28 33.07 3.28 31.72
CA VAL A 28 32.47 4.60 31.45
C VAL A 28 31.75 5.09 32.71
N GLY A 29 32.04 6.34 33.08
CA GLY A 29 31.70 6.94 34.37
C GLY A 29 30.21 7.07 34.66
N THR A 30 29.86 6.91 35.93
CA THR A 30 28.50 7.05 36.45
C THR A 30 28.14 8.52 36.65
N ALA A 31 27.38 9.11 35.73
CA ALA A 31 26.59 10.31 36.03
C ALA A 31 25.25 9.88 36.64
N ARG A 32 25.09 10.10 37.95
CA ARG A 32 23.83 9.88 38.67
C ARG A 32 22.87 11.04 38.39
N CYS A 33 21.86 10.81 37.55
CA CYS A 33 20.67 11.68 37.53
C CYS A 33 19.70 11.21 38.63
N ARG A 34 19.47 12.06 39.63
CA ARG A 34 18.42 11.90 40.66
C ARG A 34 17.04 11.99 40.00
N ALA A 35 16.20 10.98 40.18
CA ALA A 35 14.77 11.07 39.91
C ALA A 35 14.07 11.86 41.06
N PRO A 36 13.12 12.77 40.78
CA PRO A 36 12.26 13.32 41.82
C PRO A 36 11.14 12.33 42.18
N ALA A 37 10.69 12.43 43.43
CA ALA A 37 9.78 11.51 44.11
C ALA A 37 8.41 11.35 43.43
N ALA A 38 7.90 10.12 43.47
CA ALA A 38 6.58 9.75 43.01
C ALA A 38 5.48 10.34 43.92
N GLY A 39 4.74 11.32 43.42
CA GLY A 39 3.46 11.74 43.97
C GLY A 39 2.35 10.82 43.41
N ALA A 40 1.58 10.20 44.30
CA ALA A 40 0.46 9.34 43.96
C ALA A 40 -0.57 10.10 43.10
N ARG A 41 -0.76 9.66 41.86
CA ARG A 41 -1.90 10.05 41.02
C ARG A 41 -2.72 8.81 40.70
N ALA A 42 -4.03 8.96 40.82
CA ALA A 42 -5.05 7.95 40.65
C ALA A 42 -4.86 7.17 39.33
N ARG A 43 -5.04 5.84 39.39
CA ARG A 43 -5.10 4.98 38.21
C ARG A 43 -6.37 5.31 37.42
N PRO A 44 -6.30 5.70 36.13
CA PRO A 44 -7.49 5.67 35.30
C PRO A 44 -7.81 4.19 35.03
N SER A 45 -8.94 3.72 35.55
CA SER A 45 -9.51 2.41 35.23
C SER A 45 -10.13 2.45 33.83
N GLY A 46 -9.29 2.53 32.81
CA GLY A 46 -9.66 2.30 31.43
C GLY A 46 -8.58 1.41 30.83
N ALA A 47 -8.91 0.16 30.50
CA ALA A 47 -7.97 -0.71 29.82
C ALA A 47 -7.66 -0.10 28.45
N THR A 48 -6.43 0.37 28.26
CA THR A 48 -5.92 0.80 26.97
C THR A 48 -5.26 -0.39 26.29
N ALA A 49 -5.61 -0.64 25.03
CA ALA A 49 -4.95 -1.65 24.21
C ALA A 49 -3.85 -1.00 23.36
N SER A 50 -2.67 -1.63 23.29
CA SER A 50 -1.55 -1.15 22.46
C SER A 50 -1.31 -2.11 21.31
N VAL A 51 -1.29 -1.58 20.07
CA VAL A 51 -0.96 -2.33 18.85
C VAL A 51 0.30 -1.76 18.23
N ALA A 52 1.31 -2.60 18.04
CA ALA A 52 2.50 -2.28 17.26
C ALA A 52 2.33 -2.79 15.82
N LEU A 53 2.46 -1.90 14.83
CA LEU A 53 2.32 -2.24 13.42
C LEU A 53 3.62 -2.01 12.67
N VAL A 54 4.08 -3.00 11.91
CA VAL A 54 5.18 -2.81 10.95
C VAL A 54 4.57 -2.85 9.55
N ALA A 55 4.53 -1.71 8.87
CA ALA A 55 4.07 -1.60 7.50
C ALA A 55 5.27 -1.81 6.55
N SER A 56 5.38 -3.01 5.98
CA SER A 56 6.35 -3.28 4.92
C SER A 56 5.76 -2.89 3.57
N ALA A 57 6.41 -1.99 2.84
CA ALA A 57 6.18 -1.87 1.40
C ALA A 57 6.72 -3.17 0.76
N GLY A 58 5.82 -4.07 0.38
CA GLY A 58 6.18 -5.36 -0.19
C GLY A 58 6.92 -5.19 -1.52
N LEU A 59 8.25 -5.27 -1.51
CA LEU A 59 9.06 -5.59 -2.69
C LEU A 59 9.11 -7.12 -2.79
N LEU A 60 8.21 -7.71 -3.57
CA LEU A 60 8.31 -9.12 -3.93
C LEU A 60 9.15 -9.22 -5.21
N ALA A 61 10.43 -9.56 -5.06
CA ALA A 61 11.33 -9.77 -6.19
C ALA A 61 10.91 -11.03 -6.98
N ALA A 62 10.37 -10.85 -8.18
CA ALA A 62 10.12 -11.92 -9.13
C ALA A 62 11.47 -12.50 -9.63
N ARG A 63 11.85 -13.69 -9.17
CA ARG A 63 12.98 -14.43 -9.73
C ARG A 63 12.57 -15.10 -11.03
N GLY A 64 12.87 -14.47 -12.16
CA GLY A 64 12.77 -15.07 -13.49
C GLY A 64 13.88 -16.10 -13.72
N ALA A 65 13.54 -17.38 -13.73
CA ALA A 65 14.46 -18.46 -14.09
C ALA A 65 14.60 -18.54 -15.62
N HIS A 66 15.69 -18.00 -16.18
CA HIS A 66 16.08 -18.20 -17.57
C HIS A 66 16.46 -19.68 -17.83
N ARG A 67 15.56 -20.44 -18.44
CA ARG A 67 15.92 -21.72 -19.08
C ARG A 67 16.53 -21.45 -20.45
N ARG A 68 17.85 -21.61 -20.58
CA ARG A 68 18.54 -21.69 -21.88
C ARG A 68 18.14 -22.99 -22.56
N ARG A 69 17.44 -22.92 -23.70
CA ARG A 69 17.27 -24.07 -24.62
C ARG A 69 18.44 -24.08 -25.59
N ALA A 70 19.19 -25.18 -25.57
CA ALA A 70 20.20 -25.50 -26.58
C ALA A 70 19.52 -25.80 -27.91
N CYS A 71 20.05 -25.21 -28.98
CA CYS A 71 19.67 -25.49 -30.35
C CYS A 71 20.43 -26.76 -30.79
N CYS A 72 19.72 -27.82 -31.12
CA CYS A 72 20.27 -28.96 -31.86
C CYS A 72 19.35 -29.25 -33.05
N LEU A 73 20.01 -29.25 -34.20
CA LEU A 73 19.51 -29.44 -35.55
C LEU A 73 19.06 -30.90 -35.74
N GLY A 74 17.89 -31.11 -36.35
CA GLY A 74 17.43 -32.45 -36.72
C GLY A 74 16.10 -32.42 -37.48
N MET A 75 16.18 -32.48 -38.80
CA MET A 75 15.05 -32.70 -39.71
C MET A 75 14.31 -33.98 -39.36
N LEU A 76 12.97 -33.98 -39.44
CA LEU A 76 12.16 -34.98 -40.17
C LEU A 76 10.67 -34.57 -40.19
N ARG A 77 10.05 -34.79 -41.35
CA ARG A 77 8.70 -34.39 -41.75
C ARG A 77 7.60 -35.12 -40.98
N SER A 78 6.52 -34.42 -40.63
CA SER A 78 5.17 -34.99 -40.59
C SER A 78 4.12 -33.90 -40.91
N THR A 79 3.12 -34.27 -41.70
CA THR A 79 2.05 -33.43 -42.26
C THR A 79 0.99 -33.01 -41.24
N PRO A 80 0.18 -31.97 -41.51
CA PRO A 80 -0.59 -31.27 -40.50
C PRO A 80 -1.87 -32.03 -40.16
N ARG A 81 -2.13 -32.23 -38.87
CA ARG A 81 -3.41 -32.71 -38.37
C ARG A 81 -4.00 -31.61 -37.52
N GLY A 82 -5.13 -31.07 -37.99
CA GLY A 82 -5.74 -29.88 -37.42
C GLY A 82 -6.17 -30.04 -35.97
N SER A 83 -6.22 -28.91 -35.28
CA SER A 83 -7.28 -28.67 -34.31
C SER A 83 -7.59 -27.18 -34.33
N ARG A 84 -8.84 -26.87 -34.66
CA ARG A 84 -9.46 -25.56 -34.48
C ARG A 84 -9.47 -25.29 -32.97
N GLY A 85 -8.61 -24.40 -32.52
CA GLY A 85 -8.81 -23.67 -31.28
C GLY A 85 -9.18 -22.25 -31.66
N ASN A 86 -10.48 -21.97 -31.78
CA ASN A 86 -10.96 -20.59 -31.77
C ASN A 86 -10.77 -20.09 -30.32
N GLY A 87 -9.53 -19.75 -29.97
CA GLY A 87 -9.25 -19.05 -28.73
C GLY A 87 -9.82 -17.66 -28.90
N SER A 88 -11.03 -17.43 -28.36
CA SER A 88 -11.50 -16.07 -28.17
C SER A 88 -10.46 -15.38 -27.30
N VAL A 89 -9.64 -14.53 -27.90
CA VAL A 89 -8.78 -13.63 -27.14
C VAL A 89 -9.75 -12.79 -26.32
N ALA A 90 -9.79 -13.03 -25.01
CA ALA A 90 -10.59 -12.22 -24.12
C ALA A 90 -10.18 -10.76 -24.33
N ARG A 91 -11.16 -9.87 -24.54
CA ARG A 91 -10.91 -8.44 -24.61
C ARG A 91 -10.13 -8.02 -23.37
N GLN A 92 -9.03 -7.31 -23.57
CA GLN A 92 -8.31 -6.68 -22.47
C GLN A 92 -9.16 -5.54 -21.89
N ALA A 93 -9.18 -5.42 -20.57
CA ALA A 93 -9.78 -4.29 -19.90
C ALA A 93 -8.87 -3.07 -20.04
N VAL A 94 -9.43 -1.94 -20.48
CA VAL A 94 -8.69 -0.69 -20.63
C VAL A 94 -8.63 0.02 -19.27
N VAL A 95 -7.44 0.24 -18.75
CA VAL A 95 -7.21 0.86 -17.44
C VAL A 95 -6.45 2.17 -17.59
N PHE A 96 -7.01 3.25 -17.05
CA PHE A 96 -6.36 4.56 -16.97
C PHE A 96 -5.80 4.82 -15.56
N ILE A 97 -4.57 5.31 -15.45
CA ILE A 97 -3.95 5.69 -14.17
C ILE A 97 -3.84 7.22 -14.10
N ASP A 98 -4.75 7.86 -13.38
CA ASP A 98 -4.71 9.30 -13.16
C ASP A 98 -3.72 9.61 -12.03
N GLY A 99 -2.65 10.35 -12.33
CA GLY A 99 -1.52 10.51 -11.41
C GLY A 99 -0.40 9.47 -11.56
N GLU A 100 -0.28 8.86 -12.75
CA GLU A 100 0.75 7.87 -13.12
C GLU A 100 2.20 8.23 -12.72
N ALA A 101 2.57 9.52 -12.72
CA ALA A 101 3.93 10.00 -12.39
C ALA A 101 4.21 10.14 -10.88
N GLY A 102 3.22 9.84 -10.03
CA GLY A 102 3.37 9.76 -8.57
C GLY A 102 4.02 8.45 -8.14
N THR A 103 4.52 8.37 -6.89
CA THR A 103 5.13 7.14 -6.36
C THR A 103 4.15 5.96 -6.39
N THR A 104 2.90 6.18 -6.00
CA THR A 104 1.83 5.17 -6.09
C THR A 104 1.49 4.84 -7.54
N GLY A 105 1.38 5.85 -8.42
CA GLY A 105 1.06 5.66 -9.83
C GLY A 105 2.09 4.80 -10.56
N LEU A 106 3.37 5.05 -10.35
CA LEU A 106 4.47 4.25 -10.89
C LEU A 106 4.37 2.79 -10.44
N GLN A 107 4.16 2.57 -9.14
CA GLN A 107 4.01 1.24 -8.58
C GLN A 107 2.77 0.48 -9.07
N VAL A 108 1.67 1.18 -9.37
CA VAL A 108 0.49 0.56 -9.98
C VAL A 108 0.81 0.19 -11.42
N ARG A 109 1.39 1.11 -12.19
CA ARG A 109 1.79 0.84 -13.58
C ARG A 109 2.72 -0.36 -13.67
N ASP A 110 3.78 -0.41 -12.87
CA ASP A 110 4.75 -1.51 -12.88
C ASP A 110 4.11 -2.89 -12.60
N ARG A 111 2.97 -2.92 -11.90
CA ARG A 111 2.21 -4.17 -11.63
C ARG A 111 1.24 -4.53 -12.74
N LEU A 112 0.69 -3.55 -13.44
CA LEU A 112 -0.30 -3.74 -14.50
C LEU A 112 0.35 -3.89 -15.88
N GLU A 113 1.55 -3.35 -16.07
CA GLU A 113 2.30 -3.44 -17.31
C GLU A 113 2.60 -4.90 -17.67
N GLY A 114 2.23 -5.31 -18.88
CA GLY A 114 2.39 -6.68 -19.36
C GLY A 114 1.37 -7.68 -18.81
N HIS A 115 0.37 -7.25 -18.05
CA HIS A 115 -0.72 -8.14 -17.63
C HIS A 115 -1.55 -8.59 -18.84
N PRO A 116 -1.80 -9.90 -19.05
CA PRO A 116 -2.40 -10.41 -20.29
C PRO A 116 -3.84 -9.93 -20.53
N GLU A 117 -4.54 -9.51 -19.48
CA GLU A 117 -5.95 -9.08 -19.52
C GLU A 117 -6.14 -7.56 -19.39
N ILE A 118 -5.06 -6.78 -19.32
CA ILE A 118 -5.13 -5.33 -19.09
C ILE A 118 -4.35 -4.58 -20.17
N GLU A 119 -5.00 -3.58 -20.75
CA GLU A 119 -4.37 -2.57 -21.61
C GLU A 119 -4.30 -1.25 -20.84
N LEU A 120 -3.11 -0.64 -20.75
CA LEU A 120 -2.94 0.63 -20.06
C LEU A 120 -3.17 1.80 -21.02
N LEU A 121 -4.17 2.62 -20.70
CA LEU A 121 -4.36 3.93 -21.32
C LEU A 121 -3.45 4.95 -20.65
N SER A 122 -2.61 5.61 -21.44
CA SER A 122 -1.71 6.67 -20.96
C SER A 122 -1.94 7.96 -21.75
N LEU A 123 -1.92 9.09 -21.02
CA LEU A 123 -1.93 10.42 -21.63
C LEU A 123 -0.50 10.88 -21.93
N ASP A 124 -0.37 11.71 -22.98
CA ASP A 124 0.85 12.48 -23.20
C ASP A 124 1.22 13.24 -21.91
N PRO A 125 2.49 13.19 -21.47
CA PRO A 125 2.96 13.93 -20.30
C PRO A 125 2.50 15.38 -20.20
N ALA A 126 2.41 16.09 -21.32
CA ALA A 126 1.98 17.49 -21.40
C ALA A 126 0.47 17.66 -21.10
N LEU A 127 -0.34 16.64 -21.40
CA LEU A 127 -1.80 16.66 -21.24
C LEU A 127 -2.28 16.14 -19.88
N ARG A 128 -1.39 15.62 -19.03
CA ARG A 128 -1.74 15.04 -17.72
C ARG A 128 -2.39 16.02 -16.73
N LYS A 129 -2.31 17.31 -16.98
CA LYS A 129 -2.99 18.35 -16.18
C LYS A 129 -4.14 19.02 -16.94
N ASP A 130 -4.33 18.67 -18.22
CA ASP A 130 -5.43 19.18 -19.01
C ASP A 130 -6.72 18.48 -18.58
N GLU A 131 -7.72 19.27 -18.20
CA GLU A 131 -8.98 18.72 -17.69
C GLU A 131 -9.78 17.98 -18.77
N GLY A 132 -9.73 18.46 -20.03
CA GLY A 132 -10.43 17.85 -21.16
C GLY A 132 -9.87 16.47 -21.49
N ALA A 133 -8.56 16.37 -21.66
CA ALA A 133 -7.86 15.12 -21.93
C ALA A 133 -8.05 14.09 -20.81
N ARG A 134 -7.99 14.54 -19.54
CA ARG A 134 -8.27 13.67 -18.39
C ARG A 134 -9.70 13.19 -18.37
N ARG A 135 -10.68 14.07 -18.63
CA ARG A 135 -12.09 13.70 -18.72
C ARG A 135 -12.31 12.65 -19.81
N GLU A 136 -11.74 12.85 -20.99
CA GLU A 136 -11.84 11.91 -22.09
C GLU A 136 -11.23 10.54 -21.73
N ALA A 137 -10.02 10.52 -21.17
CA ALA A 137 -9.37 9.29 -20.75
C ALA A 137 -10.12 8.55 -19.63
N LEU A 138 -10.63 9.28 -18.62
CA LEU A 138 -11.43 8.71 -17.55
C LEU A 138 -12.71 8.06 -18.09
N ARG A 139 -13.38 8.70 -19.04
CA ARG A 139 -14.65 8.23 -19.61
C ARG A 139 -14.48 7.11 -20.65
N SER A 140 -13.30 6.99 -21.26
CA SER A 140 -13.02 5.94 -22.26
C SER A 140 -12.47 4.64 -21.67
N ALA A 141 -12.01 4.65 -20.42
CA ALA A 141 -11.48 3.48 -19.73
C ALA A 141 -12.59 2.60 -19.14
N ASP A 142 -12.35 1.28 -19.08
CA ASP A 142 -13.19 0.35 -18.32
C ASP A 142 -13.03 0.58 -16.81
N ALA A 143 -11.79 0.88 -16.39
CA ALA A 143 -11.48 1.24 -15.02
C ALA A 143 -10.44 2.38 -14.93
N ALA A 144 -10.55 3.17 -13.88
CA ALA A 144 -9.61 4.24 -13.55
C ALA A 144 -9.03 4.05 -12.15
N VAL A 145 -7.70 4.13 -12.03
CA VAL A 145 -7.00 4.16 -10.74
C VAL A 145 -6.57 5.59 -10.45
N LEU A 146 -7.11 6.18 -9.37
CA LEU A 146 -6.77 7.54 -8.97
C LEU A 146 -5.62 7.52 -7.97
N CYS A 147 -4.46 7.96 -8.44
CA CYS A 147 -3.22 8.13 -7.68
C CYS A 147 -3.00 9.62 -7.37
N LEU A 148 -4.04 10.29 -6.85
CA LEU A 148 -4.13 11.74 -6.73
C LEU A 148 -4.24 12.21 -5.28
N PRO A 149 -3.90 13.48 -4.99
CA PRO A 149 -4.34 14.14 -3.76
C PRO A 149 -5.87 14.23 -3.67
N ASP A 150 -6.41 14.31 -2.45
CA ASP A 150 -7.85 14.20 -2.18
C ASP A 150 -8.73 15.16 -3.00
N ASP A 151 -8.35 16.44 -3.13
CA ASP A 151 -9.14 17.41 -3.91
C ASP A 151 -9.16 17.06 -5.39
N ALA A 152 -8.03 16.60 -5.93
CA ALA A 152 -7.92 16.17 -7.31
C ALA A 152 -8.65 14.84 -7.56
N ALA A 153 -8.67 13.93 -6.59
CA ALA A 153 -9.46 12.70 -6.67
C ALA A 153 -10.96 13.00 -6.72
N ARG A 154 -11.46 13.91 -5.88
CA ARG A 154 -12.86 14.38 -5.94
C ARG A 154 -13.19 15.02 -7.29
N ALA A 155 -12.31 15.90 -7.78
CA ALA A 155 -12.49 16.53 -9.09
C ALA A 155 -12.51 15.49 -10.22
N ALA A 156 -11.61 14.50 -10.20
CA ALA A 156 -11.56 13.43 -11.20
C ALA A 156 -12.86 12.59 -11.22
N VAL A 157 -13.40 12.26 -10.04
CA VAL A 157 -14.69 11.56 -9.94
C VAL A 157 -15.83 12.40 -10.52
N ALA A 158 -15.82 13.73 -10.30
CA ALA A 158 -16.82 14.62 -10.89
C ALA A 158 -16.73 14.68 -12.43
N LEU A 159 -15.53 14.54 -13.01
CA LEU A 159 -15.34 14.51 -14.48
C LEU A 159 -15.98 13.29 -15.16
N LEU A 160 -16.22 12.20 -14.43
CA LEU A 160 -16.85 11.01 -14.98
C LEU A 160 -18.30 11.24 -15.41
N GLY A 161 -19.04 12.10 -14.72
CA GLY A 161 -20.48 12.29 -14.98
C GLY A 161 -21.24 10.97 -14.92
N ASP A 162 -21.89 10.61 -16.04
CA ASP A 162 -22.66 9.39 -16.26
C ASP A 162 -21.85 8.19 -16.78
N ALA A 163 -20.53 8.33 -16.93
CA ALA A 163 -19.70 7.25 -17.46
C ALA A 163 -19.67 6.03 -16.53
N ASP A 164 -19.61 4.85 -17.14
CA ASP A 164 -19.70 3.57 -16.43
C ASP A 164 -18.37 3.06 -15.85
N THR A 165 -17.31 3.87 -15.96
CA THR A 165 -15.96 3.56 -15.51
C THR A 165 -15.94 3.11 -14.05
N VAL A 166 -15.30 1.97 -13.78
CA VAL A 166 -15.01 1.52 -12.42
C VAL A 166 -13.88 2.36 -11.84
N VAL A 167 -14.04 2.91 -10.63
CA VAL A 167 -13.03 3.77 -10.01
C VAL A 167 -12.43 3.09 -8.79
N VAL A 168 -11.09 3.02 -8.78
CA VAL A 168 -10.29 2.65 -7.61
C VAL A 168 -9.52 3.88 -7.15
N ASP A 169 -9.94 4.48 -6.04
CA ASP A 169 -9.31 5.68 -5.49
C ASP A 169 -8.30 5.32 -4.38
N ALA A 170 -7.02 5.63 -4.60
CA ALA A 170 -5.96 5.43 -3.62
C ALA A 170 -5.84 6.56 -2.58
N SER A 171 -6.54 7.68 -2.80
CA SER A 171 -6.55 8.83 -1.89
C SER A 171 -7.33 8.57 -0.60
N THR A 172 -7.37 9.56 0.29
CA THR A 172 -8.22 9.52 1.49
C THR A 172 -9.63 10.05 1.24
N ALA A 173 -9.89 10.66 0.08
CA ALA A 173 -11.12 11.40 -0.19
C ALA A 173 -12.39 10.57 -0.01
N HIS A 174 -12.39 9.30 -0.42
CA HIS A 174 -13.59 8.49 -0.49
C HIS A 174 -13.65 7.31 0.49
N ARG A 175 -12.66 7.16 1.38
CA ARG A 175 -12.53 5.98 2.26
C ARG A 175 -13.70 5.77 3.23
N VAL A 176 -14.40 6.85 3.57
CA VAL A 176 -15.58 6.85 4.44
C VAL A 176 -16.79 7.50 3.77
N SER A 177 -16.73 7.69 2.44
CA SER A 177 -17.82 8.29 1.68
C SER A 177 -18.93 7.29 1.42
N GLU A 178 -20.18 7.76 1.47
CA GLU A 178 -21.34 6.96 1.09
C GLU A 178 -21.26 6.52 -0.38
N GLY A 179 -21.72 5.31 -0.67
CA GLY A 179 -21.68 4.73 -2.01
C GLY A 179 -20.32 4.18 -2.45
N TRP A 180 -19.28 4.31 -1.61
CA TRP A 180 -17.96 3.72 -1.87
C TRP A 180 -17.75 2.44 -1.06
N THR A 181 -17.19 1.43 -1.71
CA THR A 181 -16.80 0.17 -1.07
C THR A 181 -15.34 0.23 -0.64
N TYR A 182 -15.05 -0.09 0.62
CA TYR A 182 -13.68 -0.12 1.11
C TYR A 182 -12.90 -1.31 0.51
N GLY A 183 -11.79 -1.03 -0.18
CA GLY A 183 -11.05 -1.99 -1.01
C GLY A 183 -10.16 -2.99 -0.25
N PHE A 184 -10.58 -3.47 0.91
CA PHE A 184 -9.84 -4.47 1.69
C PHE A 184 -10.59 -5.81 1.68
N ALA A 185 -10.27 -6.70 0.74
CA ALA A 185 -11.04 -7.91 0.45
C ALA A 185 -11.17 -8.86 1.65
N GLU A 186 -10.17 -8.93 2.50
CA GLU A 186 -10.12 -9.80 3.69
C GLU A 186 -10.76 -9.16 4.94
N MET A 187 -11.23 -7.92 4.86
CA MET A 187 -11.70 -7.15 6.03
C MET A 187 -12.88 -7.81 6.75
N ALA A 188 -13.80 -8.44 6.01
CA ALA A 188 -14.98 -9.07 6.56
C ALA A 188 -15.56 -10.13 5.59
N PRO A 189 -16.34 -11.11 6.08
CA PRO A 189 -17.09 -12.01 5.21
C PRO A 189 -17.95 -11.24 4.21
N GLY A 190 -17.89 -11.64 2.93
CA GLY A 190 -18.62 -10.98 1.85
C GLY A 190 -17.95 -9.72 1.27
N GLN A 191 -16.88 -9.21 1.88
CA GLN A 191 -16.23 -7.98 1.42
C GLN A 191 -15.64 -8.10 0.02
N ALA A 192 -15.00 -9.24 -0.30
CA ALA A 192 -14.49 -9.51 -1.64
C ALA A 192 -15.60 -9.45 -2.71
N ALA A 193 -16.79 -9.99 -2.42
CA ALA A 193 -17.94 -9.93 -3.32
C ALA A 193 -18.50 -8.51 -3.44
N ALA A 194 -18.54 -7.75 -2.34
CA ALA A 194 -18.93 -6.34 -2.37
C ALA A 194 -17.98 -5.50 -3.25
N ILE A 195 -16.67 -5.73 -3.16
CA ILE A 195 -15.67 -5.06 -4.02
C ILE A 195 -15.90 -5.45 -5.48
N ALA A 196 -16.09 -6.75 -5.78
CA ALA A 196 -16.31 -7.23 -7.15
C ALA A 196 -17.60 -6.67 -7.79
N GLY A 197 -18.62 -6.36 -6.99
CA GLY A 197 -19.87 -5.74 -7.45
C GLY A 197 -19.87 -4.21 -7.48
N SER A 198 -18.79 -3.54 -7.03
CA SER A 198 -18.74 -2.09 -6.88
C SER A 198 -18.12 -1.39 -8.09
N LYS A 199 -18.63 -0.21 -8.41
CA LYS A 199 -18.02 0.73 -9.37
C LYS A 199 -17.20 1.83 -8.70
N ARG A 200 -17.23 1.92 -7.37
CA ARG A 200 -16.60 2.97 -6.58
C ARG A 200 -15.90 2.30 -5.39
N ILE A 201 -14.58 2.15 -5.52
CA ILE A 201 -13.75 1.38 -4.60
C ILE A 201 -12.72 2.33 -3.98
N ALA A 202 -12.76 2.47 -2.66
CA ALA A 202 -11.79 3.27 -1.92
C ALA A 202 -10.67 2.36 -1.43
N ASN A 203 -9.51 2.43 -2.09
CA ASN A 203 -8.37 1.60 -1.74
C ASN A 203 -7.83 2.01 -0.34
N PRO A 204 -7.55 1.02 0.53
CA PRO A 204 -7.17 1.29 1.91
C PRO A 204 -5.80 1.98 2.00
N GLY A 205 -5.60 2.71 3.11
CA GLY A 205 -4.29 3.26 3.44
C GLY A 205 -3.36 2.19 4.02
N CYS A 206 -2.05 2.36 3.86
CA CYS A 206 -1.05 1.38 4.31
C CYS A 206 -1.13 1.06 5.81
N TYR A 207 -1.36 2.06 6.67
CA TYR A 207 -1.51 1.85 8.11
C TYR A 207 -2.90 1.29 8.49
N PRO A 208 -4.03 1.81 7.95
CA PRO A 208 -5.34 1.21 8.13
C PRO A 208 -5.42 -0.26 7.74
N THR A 209 -4.78 -0.69 6.63
CA THR A 209 -4.77 -2.11 6.23
C THR A 209 -4.25 -2.99 7.36
N GLY A 210 -3.11 -2.64 7.94
CA GLY A 210 -2.53 -3.42 9.03
C GLY A 210 -3.32 -3.30 10.34
N PHE A 211 -3.81 -2.11 10.67
CA PHE A 211 -4.60 -1.91 11.89
C PHE A 211 -5.95 -2.65 11.83
N ILE A 212 -6.73 -2.44 10.77
CA ILE A 212 -8.04 -3.07 10.57
C ILE A 212 -7.87 -4.59 10.52
N GLY A 213 -6.86 -5.10 9.81
CA GLY A 213 -6.61 -6.54 9.71
C GLY A 213 -6.34 -7.21 11.06
N LEU A 214 -5.75 -6.50 12.02
CA LEU A 214 -5.49 -7.01 13.37
C LEU A 214 -6.66 -6.80 14.34
N VAL A 215 -7.30 -5.64 14.26
CA VAL A 215 -8.27 -5.20 15.28
C VAL A 215 -9.68 -5.67 14.97
N ARG A 216 -10.09 -5.67 13.69
CA ARG A 216 -11.46 -6.01 13.30
C ARG A 216 -11.88 -7.42 13.77
N PRO A 217 -11.06 -8.49 13.60
CA PRO A 217 -11.44 -9.81 14.09
C PRO A 217 -11.66 -9.88 15.61
N LEU A 218 -10.90 -9.09 16.39
CA LEU A 218 -11.06 -9.02 17.85
C LEU A 218 -12.37 -8.33 18.24
N VAL A 219 -12.75 -7.29 17.51
CA VAL A 219 -14.03 -6.60 17.70
C VAL A 219 -15.19 -7.52 17.32
N ASP A 220 -15.12 -8.17 16.16
CA ASP A 220 -16.16 -9.09 15.68
C ASP A 220 -16.34 -10.30 16.60
N ALA A 221 -15.26 -10.79 17.21
CA ALA A 221 -15.29 -11.87 18.20
C ALA A 221 -15.72 -11.41 19.61
N ASN A 222 -16.10 -10.13 19.78
CA ASN A 222 -16.40 -9.50 21.08
C ASN A 222 -15.27 -9.60 22.12
N LEU A 223 -14.02 -9.80 21.67
CA LEU A 223 -12.83 -9.82 22.53
C LEU A 223 -12.29 -8.41 22.80
N LEU A 224 -12.66 -7.44 21.96
CA LEU A 224 -12.34 -6.04 22.11
C LEU A 224 -13.62 -5.21 22.00
N PRO A 225 -14.12 -4.62 23.09
CA PRO A 225 -15.35 -3.83 23.05
C PRO A 225 -15.25 -2.65 22.05
N PRO A 226 -16.30 -2.36 21.28
CA PRO A 226 -16.37 -1.15 20.46
C PRO A 226 -16.12 0.11 21.31
N GLY A 227 -15.37 1.06 20.76
CA GLY A 227 -15.02 2.30 21.46
C GLY A 227 -13.87 2.17 22.46
N THR A 228 -13.27 0.98 22.62
CA THR A 228 -12.04 0.83 23.42
C THR A 228 -10.95 1.77 22.88
N PRO A 229 -10.31 2.61 23.72
CA PRO A 229 -9.20 3.44 23.28
C PRO A 229 -8.00 2.57 22.92
N ILE A 230 -7.55 2.66 21.67
CA ILE A 230 -6.41 1.91 21.16
C ILE A 230 -5.27 2.89 20.85
N VAL A 231 -4.07 2.55 21.31
CA VAL A 231 -2.85 3.27 20.96
C VAL A 231 -2.12 2.48 19.87
N VAL A 232 -1.86 3.15 18.75
CA VAL A 232 -1.13 2.55 17.62
C VAL A 232 0.25 3.19 17.51
N HIS A 233 1.28 2.33 17.61
CA HIS A 233 2.65 2.67 17.26
C HIS A 233 2.98 1.95 15.97
N ALA A 234 3.14 2.70 14.88
CA ALA A 234 3.37 2.09 13.59
C ALA A 234 4.69 2.54 12.98
N VAL A 235 5.40 1.59 12.37
CA VAL A 235 6.71 1.77 11.75
C VAL A 235 6.57 1.51 10.26
N SER A 236 7.13 2.37 9.41
CA SER A 236 7.14 2.17 7.96
C SER A 236 8.48 2.55 7.33
N GLY A 237 8.67 2.07 6.10
CA GLY A 237 9.64 2.66 5.19
C GLY A 237 9.34 4.15 4.93
N TYR A 238 10.37 4.97 4.73
CA TYR A 238 10.20 6.39 4.39
C TYR A 238 9.46 6.62 3.06
N SER A 239 9.50 5.65 2.14
CA SER A 239 8.78 5.70 0.86
C SER A 239 7.27 5.86 1.01
N GLY A 240 6.70 5.41 2.14
CA GLY A 240 5.30 5.61 2.48
C GLY A 240 4.92 7.07 2.73
N GLY A 241 5.90 7.95 2.99
CA GLY A 241 5.70 9.40 3.11
C GLY A 241 5.66 10.14 1.77
N GLY A 242 5.76 9.43 0.65
CA GLY A 242 5.79 10.02 -0.70
C GLY A 242 7.06 10.83 -0.96
N LYS A 243 7.05 11.62 -2.04
CA LYS A 243 8.23 12.35 -2.54
C LYS A 243 8.91 13.20 -1.46
N GLY A 244 8.14 13.96 -0.68
CA GLY A 244 8.71 14.83 0.35
C GLY A 244 9.51 14.10 1.43
N LEU A 245 9.08 12.89 1.84
CA LEU A 245 9.84 12.11 2.83
C LEU A 245 11.00 11.35 2.18
N ILE A 246 10.83 10.90 0.93
CA ILE A 246 11.91 10.33 0.12
C ILE A 246 13.05 11.35 -0.04
N ASP A 247 12.75 12.59 -0.42
CA ASP A 247 13.75 13.65 -0.61
C ASP A 247 14.56 13.94 0.66
N ILE A 248 13.93 13.83 1.84
CA ILE A 248 14.62 13.98 3.13
C ILE A 248 15.60 12.82 3.37
N TYR A 249 15.14 11.58 3.22
CA TYR A 249 15.93 10.37 3.55
C TYR A 249 16.90 9.93 2.45
N GLU A 250 16.77 10.46 1.23
CA GLU A 250 17.77 10.29 0.16
C GLU A 250 18.70 11.50 0.04
N GLY A 251 18.46 12.54 0.85
CA GLY A 251 19.33 13.72 0.96
C GLY A 251 20.66 13.43 1.67
N PRO A 252 21.64 14.36 1.60
CA PRO A 252 23.00 14.12 2.10
C PRO A 252 23.11 14.09 3.63
N SER A 253 22.14 14.63 4.37
CA SER A 253 22.15 14.66 5.83
C SER A 253 20.74 14.48 6.37
N HIS A 254 20.50 13.33 7.02
CA HIS A 254 19.25 13.01 7.69
C HIS A 254 19.51 12.07 8.87
N GLU A 255 18.59 12.06 9.83
CA GLU A 255 18.60 11.07 10.91
C GLU A 255 18.22 9.68 10.38
N PRO A 256 18.70 8.57 10.99
CA PRO A 256 18.41 7.22 10.51
C PRO A 256 16.94 6.82 10.65
N TRP A 257 16.19 7.52 11.50
CA TRP A 257 14.74 7.34 11.67
C TRP A 257 14.13 8.63 12.24
N GLY A 258 12.82 8.76 12.10
CA GLY A 258 12.09 9.92 12.60
C GLY A 258 10.67 9.55 13.00
N ALA A 259 10.21 10.11 14.11
CA ALA A 259 8.84 9.95 14.57
C ALA A 259 7.97 11.17 14.18
N TYR A 260 6.74 10.93 13.75
CA TYR A 260 5.80 11.96 13.30
C TYR A 260 4.34 11.61 13.63
N GLY A 261 3.43 12.54 13.33
CA GLY A 261 1.99 12.33 13.51
C GLY A 261 1.52 12.36 14.98
N PHE A 262 2.20 13.11 15.84
CA PHE A 262 1.88 13.21 17.27
C PHE A 262 0.57 13.97 17.56
N ALA A 263 0.15 14.85 16.65
CA ALA A 263 -1.03 15.71 16.84
C ALA A 263 -2.38 15.03 16.51
N LEU A 264 -2.39 13.72 16.26
CA LEU A 264 -3.59 12.97 15.84
C LEU A 264 -4.30 13.57 14.61
N SER A 265 -3.54 14.24 13.73
CA SER A 265 -3.99 14.81 12.47
C SER A 265 -3.52 13.98 11.26
N HIS A 266 -3.05 12.75 11.48
CA HIS A 266 -2.60 11.89 10.40
C HIS A 266 -3.80 11.46 9.55
N LYS A 267 -3.68 11.53 8.21
CA LYS A 267 -4.75 11.20 7.25
C LYS A 267 -5.29 9.76 7.29
N HIS A 268 -4.79 8.93 8.20
CA HIS A 268 -5.24 7.55 8.39
C HIS A 268 -6.16 7.38 9.59
N LEU A 269 -6.35 8.44 10.37
CA LEU A 269 -7.43 8.59 11.33
C LEU A 269 -8.66 9.09 10.59
#